data_AF-A0A9D8PAY3-F1
#
_entry.id   AF-A0A9D8PAY3-F1
#
_cell.length_a   1.000
_cell.length_b   1.000
_cell.length_c   1.000
_cell.angle_alpha   90.00
_cell.angle_beta   90.00
_cell.angle_gamma   90.00
#
_symmetry.space_group_name_H-M   'P 1'
#
loop_
_entity.id
_entity.type
_entity.pdbx_description
1 polymer ?
#
loop_
_entity_poly.entity_id
_entity_poly.type
_entity_poly.pdbx_seq_one_letter_code
_entity_poly.pdbx_strand_id
1 'polypeptide(L)'
;MDDPKGLLNLVEAFFVSANQHAVEKIMAFFNDDAEFELVGLYRVEGKDQIRNVFEYDAGVHTKLAFSRFQIDGDTVKGCLIEKNDRLKAIGFKKLDLPICVLEFRGGRIQKFSAKADESAIKKIIEALQGFLPWVTENYPADRTRLFTSEGRFIYNRGNGERAVKLLKEWKKG
;
A
#
# COMPACT_ATOMS: atom_id res chain seq x y z
N MET A 1 4.45 -7.01 -25.13
CA MET A 1 5.20 -5.75 -25.40
C MET A 1 6.66 -6.13 -25.38
N ASP A 2 7.37 -6.11 -26.51
CA ASP A 2 8.60 -6.93 -26.66
C ASP A 2 9.91 -6.20 -26.30
N ASP A 3 9.84 -5.08 -25.58
CA ASP A 3 11.03 -4.35 -25.11
C ASP A 3 11.19 -4.39 -23.57
N PRO A 4 12.07 -5.28 -23.06
CA PRO A 4 12.43 -5.35 -21.65
C PRO A 4 12.86 -4.01 -21.03
N LYS A 5 13.53 -3.13 -21.79
CA LYS A 5 13.96 -1.81 -21.29
C LYS A 5 12.78 -0.88 -21.11
N GLY A 6 11.80 -0.92 -22.02
CA GLY A 6 10.55 -0.16 -21.91
C GLY A 6 9.78 -0.49 -20.63
N LEU A 7 9.65 -1.77 -20.27
CA LEU A 7 8.98 -2.20 -19.05
C LEU A 7 9.69 -1.72 -17.78
N LEU A 8 11.02 -1.80 -17.72
CA LEU A 8 11.76 -1.28 -16.56
C LEU A 8 11.59 0.23 -16.39
N ASN A 9 11.66 0.98 -17.49
CA ASN A 9 11.44 2.43 -17.46
C ASN A 9 10.04 2.79 -16.94
N LEU A 10 9.01 2.02 -17.33
CA LEU A 10 7.64 2.20 -16.81
C LEU A 10 7.57 1.92 -15.30
N VAL A 11 8.20 0.84 -14.84
CA VAL A 11 8.24 0.49 -13.41
C VAL A 11 8.97 1.56 -12.61
N GLU A 12 10.13 2.04 -13.09
CA GLU A 12 10.89 3.11 -12.44
C GLU A 12 10.07 4.41 -12.37
N ALA A 13 9.43 4.82 -13.47
CA ALA A 13 8.58 6.00 -13.51
C ALA A 13 7.37 5.89 -12.57
N PHE A 14 6.78 4.69 -12.45
CA PHE A 14 5.72 4.39 -11.50
C PHE A 14 6.21 4.59 -10.06
N PHE A 15 7.33 3.97 -9.66
CA PHE A 15 7.84 4.11 -8.28
C PHE A 15 8.33 5.52 -7.96
N VAL A 16 8.87 6.27 -8.94
CA VAL A 16 9.17 7.69 -8.77
C VAL A 16 7.90 8.49 -8.50
N SER A 17 6.83 8.25 -9.28
CA SER A 17 5.54 8.92 -9.10
C SER A 17 4.90 8.56 -7.75
N ALA A 18 4.99 7.30 -7.33
CA ALA A 18 4.52 6.82 -6.04
C ALA A 18 5.24 7.52 -4.88
N ASN A 19 6.57 7.63 -4.94
CA ASN A 19 7.36 8.33 -3.93
C ASN A 19 7.14 9.85 -3.91
N GLN A 20 6.67 10.44 -5.01
CA GLN A 20 6.26 11.84 -5.09
C GLN A 20 4.80 12.06 -4.67
N HIS A 21 4.05 10.99 -4.36
CA HIS A 21 2.62 11.04 -4.07
C HIS A 21 1.80 11.71 -5.20
N ALA A 22 2.24 11.56 -6.44
CA ALA A 22 1.62 12.15 -7.62
C ALA A 22 0.45 11.29 -8.12
N VAL A 23 -0.63 11.19 -7.33
CA VAL A 23 -1.73 10.23 -7.53
C VAL A 23 -2.28 10.24 -8.96
N GLU A 24 -2.50 11.40 -9.57
CA GLU A 24 -2.96 11.46 -10.97
C GLU A 24 -1.97 10.81 -11.96
N LYS A 25 -0.67 11.02 -11.76
CA LYS A 25 0.36 10.37 -12.59
C LYS A 25 0.39 8.88 -12.34
N ILE A 26 0.27 8.45 -11.07
CA ILE A 26 0.24 7.04 -10.71
C ILE A 26 -0.92 6.34 -11.43
N MET A 27 -2.10 6.96 -11.47
CA MET A 27 -3.28 6.37 -12.08
C MET A 27 -3.13 6.19 -13.60
N ALA A 28 -2.30 6.99 -14.28
CA ALA A 28 -2.02 6.79 -15.70
C ALA A 28 -1.31 5.45 -16.01
N PHE A 29 -0.65 4.85 -15.02
CA PHE A 29 0.02 3.55 -15.18
C PHE A 29 -0.93 2.35 -15.08
N PHE A 30 -2.12 2.50 -14.49
CA PHE A 30 -3.03 1.37 -14.26
C PHE A 30 -4.10 1.26 -15.35
N ASN A 31 -4.45 0.02 -15.67
CA ASN A 31 -5.70 -0.28 -16.37
C ASN A 31 -6.91 0.01 -15.47
N ASP A 32 -8.07 0.23 -16.10
CA ASP A 32 -9.27 0.65 -15.37
C ASP A 32 -9.84 -0.49 -14.50
N ASP A 33 -9.65 -1.73 -14.93
CA ASP A 33 -9.99 -3.00 -14.23
C ASP A 33 -8.79 -3.62 -13.49
N ALA A 34 -7.77 -2.84 -13.18
CA ALA A 34 -6.56 -3.37 -12.55
C ALA A 34 -6.81 -3.87 -11.10
N GLU A 35 -5.92 -4.75 -10.64
CA GLU A 35 -5.92 -5.28 -9.28
C GLU A 35 -4.71 -4.77 -8.49
N PHE A 36 -4.92 -4.52 -7.19
CA PHE A 36 -3.85 -4.21 -6.25
C PHE A 36 -4.00 -5.06 -4.99
N GLU A 37 -2.92 -5.71 -4.58
CA GLU A 37 -2.91 -6.61 -3.44
C GLU A 37 -1.65 -6.46 -2.59
N LEU A 38 -1.82 -6.30 -1.29
CA LEU A 38 -0.83 -6.71 -0.30
C LEU A 38 -1.25 -8.08 0.24
N VAL A 39 -0.57 -9.13 -0.22
CA VAL A 39 -0.99 -10.52 -0.02
C VAL A 39 -1.11 -10.84 1.47
N GLY A 40 -2.29 -11.30 1.88
CA GLY A 40 -2.61 -11.61 3.28
C GLY A 40 -3.01 -10.40 4.13
N LEU A 41 -3.03 -9.18 3.57
CA LEU A 41 -3.48 -7.97 4.26
C LEU A 41 -4.72 -7.37 3.62
N TYR A 42 -4.68 -7.04 2.32
CA TYR A 42 -5.85 -6.54 1.60
C TYR A 42 -5.70 -6.69 0.09
N ARG A 43 -6.85 -6.71 -0.60
CA ARG A 43 -6.96 -6.67 -2.06
C ARG A 43 -8.05 -5.68 -2.45
N VAL A 44 -7.79 -4.92 -3.51
CA VAL A 44 -8.76 -4.04 -4.16
C VAL A 44 -8.72 -4.24 -5.67
N GLU A 45 -9.84 -3.95 -6.32
CA GLU A 45 -10.01 -4.06 -7.77
C GLU A 45 -10.63 -2.78 -8.30
N GLY A 46 -10.21 -2.40 -9.50
CA GLY A 46 -10.65 -1.18 -10.15
C GLY A 46 -9.82 0.03 -9.76
N LYS A 47 -9.56 0.88 -10.75
CA LYS A 47 -8.68 2.04 -10.66
C LYS A 47 -9.09 3.06 -9.60
N ASP A 48 -10.39 3.21 -9.34
CA ASP A 48 -10.89 4.11 -8.29
C ASP A 48 -10.55 3.61 -6.89
N GLN A 49 -10.59 2.29 -6.66
CA GLN A 49 -10.17 1.73 -5.37
C GLN A 49 -8.65 1.78 -5.21
N ILE A 50 -7.90 1.55 -6.29
CA ILE A 50 -6.45 1.69 -6.30
C ILE A 50 -6.03 3.14 -6.01
N ARG A 51 -6.73 4.13 -6.59
CA ARG A 51 -6.54 5.56 -6.30
C ARG A 51 -6.63 5.83 -4.79
N ASN A 52 -7.62 5.27 -4.12
CA ASN A 52 -7.80 5.44 -2.68
C ASN A 52 -6.61 4.89 -1.86
N VAL A 53 -5.99 3.79 -2.31
CA VAL A 53 -4.76 3.25 -1.70
C VAL A 53 -3.60 4.25 -1.84
N PHE A 54 -3.39 4.83 -3.02
CA PHE A 54 -2.29 5.79 -3.21
C PHE A 54 -2.54 7.15 -2.54
N GLU A 55 -3.81 7.57 -2.40
CA GLU A 55 -4.17 8.72 -1.57
C GLU A 55 -3.87 8.44 -0.08
N TYR A 56 -4.21 7.24 0.40
CA TYR A 56 -3.84 6.80 1.73
C TYR A 56 -2.31 6.80 1.93
N ASP A 57 -1.56 6.27 0.97
CA ASP A 57 -0.09 6.28 0.98
C ASP A 57 0.50 7.69 1.08
N ALA A 58 -0.13 8.67 0.41
CA ALA A 58 0.22 10.08 0.57
C ALA A 58 -0.01 10.55 2.02
N GLY A 59 -1.16 10.20 2.59
CA GLY A 59 -1.52 10.57 3.97
C GLY A 59 -0.64 9.91 5.05
N VAL A 60 -0.04 8.76 4.78
CA VAL A 60 0.89 8.08 5.70
C VAL A 60 2.37 8.32 5.35
N HIS A 61 2.66 9.15 4.34
CA HIS A 61 4.01 9.46 3.84
C HIS A 61 4.80 8.23 3.41
N THR A 62 4.17 7.35 2.64
CA THR A 62 4.79 6.13 2.11
C THR A 62 6.00 6.44 1.22
N LYS A 63 7.09 5.71 1.47
CA LYS A 63 8.29 5.66 0.62
C LYS A 63 8.57 4.22 0.24
N LEU A 64 8.76 4.01 -1.05
CA LEU A 64 8.94 2.71 -1.69
C LEU A 64 10.34 2.63 -2.29
N ALA A 65 11.03 1.52 -2.06
CA ALA A 65 12.28 1.18 -2.73
C ALA A 65 12.14 -0.20 -3.38
N PHE A 66 12.22 -0.25 -4.70
CA PHE A 66 12.09 -1.47 -5.48
C PHE A 66 13.45 -1.90 -6.03
N SER A 67 13.75 -3.20 -6.01
CA SER A 67 15.08 -3.74 -6.32
C SER A 67 15.02 -5.17 -6.84
N ARG A 68 16.15 -5.70 -7.32
CA ARG A 68 16.30 -7.09 -7.81
C ARG A 68 15.30 -7.45 -8.92
N PHE A 69 15.23 -6.59 -9.93
CA PHE A 69 14.35 -6.74 -11.07
C PHE A 69 14.61 -8.03 -11.85
N GLN A 70 13.54 -8.71 -12.19
CA GLN A 70 13.50 -9.79 -13.17
C GLN A 70 12.30 -9.56 -14.08
N ILE A 71 12.51 -9.74 -15.38
CA ILE A 71 11.45 -9.58 -16.39
C ILE A 71 11.19 -10.93 -17.01
N ASP A 72 9.91 -11.26 -17.13
CA ASP A 72 9.40 -12.50 -17.69
C ASP A 72 8.15 -12.17 -18.53
N GLY A 73 8.35 -12.01 -19.84
CA GLY A 73 7.33 -11.47 -20.74
C GLY A 73 6.83 -10.09 -20.30
N ASP A 74 5.51 -9.98 -20.11
CA ASP A 74 4.86 -8.75 -19.62
C ASP A 74 4.81 -8.68 -18.08
N THR A 75 5.65 -9.44 -17.36
CA THR A 75 5.71 -9.44 -15.89
C THR A 75 7.06 -8.93 -15.39
N VAL A 76 7.02 -8.02 -14.41
CA VAL A 76 8.21 -7.59 -13.66
C VAL A 76 8.11 -8.08 -12.23
N LYS A 77 9.14 -8.78 -11.76
CA LYS A 77 9.27 -9.32 -10.40
C LYS A 77 10.45 -8.67 -9.70
N GLY A 78 10.36 -8.52 -8.39
CA GLY A 78 11.45 -8.01 -7.57
C GLY A 78 11.12 -7.98 -6.09
N CYS A 79 11.94 -7.25 -5.33
CA CYS A 79 11.73 -7.00 -3.92
C CYS A 79 11.35 -5.54 -3.70
N LEU A 80 10.36 -5.31 -2.85
CA LEU A 80 9.90 -3.98 -2.45
C LEU A 80 10.22 -3.75 -0.96
N ILE A 81 10.62 -2.53 -0.62
CA ILE A 81 10.73 -2.09 0.77
C ILE A 81 9.79 -0.90 0.93
N GLU A 82 8.94 -0.96 1.94
CA GLU A 82 8.04 0.11 2.30
C GLU A 82 8.45 0.75 3.62
N LYS A 83 8.40 2.08 3.68
CA LYS A 83 8.54 2.87 4.90
C LYS A 83 7.43 3.90 4.93
N ASN A 84 6.70 4.01 6.03
CA ASN A 84 5.69 5.04 6.21
C ASN A 84 5.51 5.33 7.70
N ASP A 85 4.76 6.37 8.04
CA ASP A 85 4.59 6.78 9.43
C ASP A 85 3.66 5.87 10.23
N ARG A 86 2.75 5.16 9.56
CA ARG A 86 1.86 4.17 10.17
C ARG A 86 2.65 2.96 10.65
N LEU A 87 3.54 2.42 9.82
CA LEU A 87 4.47 1.33 10.13
C LEU A 87 5.37 1.71 11.32
N LYS A 88 5.93 2.92 11.31
CA LYS A 88 6.71 3.44 12.46
C LYS A 88 5.88 3.46 13.74
N ALA A 89 4.63 3.94 13.67
CA ALA A 89 3.75 4.01 14.83
C ALA A 89 3.43 2.62 15.42
N ILE A 90 3.43 1.56 14.61
CA ILE A 90 3.26 0.17 15.09
C ILE A 90 4.59 -0.57 15.32
N GLY A 91 5.72 0.14 15.36
CA GLY A 91 7.02 -0.41 15.78
C GLY A 91 7.83 -1.07 14.66
N PHE A 92 7.64 -0.66 13.40
CA PHE A 92 8.47 -1.07 12.26
C PHE A 92 9.34 0.09 11.78
N LYS A 93 10.61 -0.19 11.49
CA LYS A 93 11.50 0.76 10.79
C LYS A 93 11.23 0.77 9.28
N LYS A 94 10.86 -0.38 8.75
CA LYS A 94 10.48 -0.67 7.36
C LYS A 94 9.67 -1.96 7.33
N LEU A 95 8.94 -2.18 6.24
CA LEU A 95 8.34 -3.45 5.88
C LEU A 95 9.08 -3.98 4.64
N ASP A 96 9.67 -5.17 4.75
CA ASP A 96 10.30 -5.86 3.64
C ASP A 96 9.25 -6.75 2.95
N LEU A 97 9.14 -6.60 1.63
CA LEU A 97 8.22 -7.31 0.75
C LEU A 97 9.07 -8.09 -0.27
N PRO A 98 9.58 -9.29 0.09
CA PRO A 98 10.54 -10.02 -0.74
C PRO A 98 10.00 -10.43 -2.10
N ILE A 99 8.68 -10.50 -2.24
CA ILE A 99 8.00 -10.78 -3.51
C ILE A 99 7.12 -9.59 -3.83
N CYS A 100 7.43 -8.90 -4.93
CA CYS A 100 6.55 -7.94 -5.55
C CYS A 100 6.52 -8.20 -7.06
N VAL A 101 5.30 -8.24 -7.60
CA VAL A 101 4.98 -8.63 -8.97
C VAL A 101 4.11 -7.54 -9.58
N LEU A 102 4.52 -7.06 -10.75
CA LEU A 102 3.75 -6.17 -11.61
C LEU A 102 3.49 -6.90 -12.92
N GLU A 103 2.24 -7.19 -13.21
CA GLU A 103 1.81 -7.77 -14.49
C GLU A 103 1.25 -6.67 -15.37
N PHE A 104 1.68 -6.63 -16.62
CA PHE A 104 1.29 -5.60 -17.58
C PHE A 104 0.35 -6.15 -18.65
N ARG A 105 -0.60 -5.32 -19.07
CA ARG A 105 -1.47 -5.56 -20.23
C ARG A 105 -1.63 -4.25 -21.00
N GLY A 106 -1.22 -4.25 -22.27
CA GLY A 106 -1.35 -3.07 -23.13
C GLY A 106 -0.58 -1.83 -22.67
N GLY A 107 0.63 -1.99 -22.12
CA GLY A 107 1.43 -0.83 -21.68
C GLY A 107 1.17 -0.35 -20.26
N ARG A 108 0.22 -0.97 -19.56
CA ARG A 108 -0.26 -0.54 -18.24
C ARG A 108 -0.25 -1.70 -17.26
N ILE A 109 -0.13 -1.38 -15.98
CA ILE A 109 -0.22 -2.32 -14.87
C ILE A 109 -1.65 -2.86 -14.83
N GLN A 110 -1.77 -4.17 -15.04
CA GLN A 110 -2.99 -4.92 -14.81
C GLN A 110 -3.07 -5.41 -13.36
N LYS A 111 -1.94 -5.80 -12.79
CA LYS A 111 -1.88 -6.32 -11.43
C LYS A 111 -0.64 -5.82 -10.72
N PHE A 112 -0.82 -5.32 -9.52
CA PHE A 112 0.24 -5.11 -8.54
C PHE A 112 -0.01 -6.05 -7.37
N SER A 113 0.98 -6.88 -7.03
CA SER A 113 0.93 -7.74 -5.86
C SER A 113 2.24 -7.67 -5.10
N ALA A 114 2.19 -7.48 -3.79
CA ALA A 114 3.37 -7.57 -2.94
C ALA A 114 3.07 -8.38 -1.68
N LYS A 115 4.03 -9.20 -1.25
CA LYS A 115 3.89 -10.09 -0.10
C LYS A 115 5.00 -9.81 0.91
N ALA A 116 4.61 -9.58 2.17
CA ALA A 116 5.53 -9.53 3.30
C ALA A 116 5.74 -10.92 3.89
N ASP A 117 6.78 -11.08 4.69
CA ASP A 117 6.95 -12.29 5.47
C ASP A 117 5.82 -12.49 6.48
N GLU A 118 5.47 -13.74 6.76
CA GLU A 118 4.33 -14.10 7.63
C GLU A 118 4.47 -13.52 9.04
N SER A 119 5.71 -13.42 9.56
CA SER A 119 5.99 -12.82 10.86
C SER A 119 5.67 -11.32 10.88
N ALA A 120 5.93 -10.60 9.79
CA ALA A 120 5.59 -9.20 9.66
C ALA A 120 4.07 -9.00 9.54
N ILE A 121 3.40 -9.84 8.75
CA ILE A 121 1.93 -9.85 8.63
C ILE A 121 1.30 -10.08 10.01
N LYS A 122 1.75 -11.10 10.74
CA LYS A 122 1.26 -11.41 12.09
C LYS A 122 1.40 -10.21 13.03
N LYS A 123 2.58 -9.57 13.06
CA LYS A 123 2.82 -8.40 13.91
C LYS A 123 1.95 -7.20 13.53
N ILE A 124 1.66 -7.00 12.24
CA ILE A 124 0.70 -5.97 11.79
C ILE A 124 -0.71 -6.29 12.30
N ILE A 125 -1.14 -7.55 12.16
CA ILE A 125 -2.46 -8.01 12.63
C ILE A 125 -2.59 -7.84 14.15
N GLU A 126 -1.58 -8.26 14.93
CA GLU A 126 -1.56 -8.11 16.39
C GLU A 126 -1.64 -6.63 16.80
N ALA A 127 -0.92 -5.74 16.11
CA ALA A 127 -1.02 -4.30 16.36
C ALA A 127 -2.43 -3.75 16.09
N LEU A 128 -3.08 -4.20 15.01
CA LEU A 128 -4.46 -3.81 14.70
C LEU A 128 -5.46 -4.38 15.72
N GLN A 129 -5.27 -5.61 16.17
CA GLN A 129 -6.12 -6.25 17.19
C GLN A 129 -6.07 -5.51 18.53
N GLY A 130 -4.91 -4.94 18.91
CA GLY A 130 -4.81 -4.08 20.10
C GLY A 130 -5.36 -2.67 19.88
N PHE A 131 -5.14 -2.10 18.70
CA PHE A 131 -5.56 -0.74 18.38
C PHE A 131 -7.08 -0.59 18.20
N LEU A 132 -7.74 -1.57 17.60
CA LEU A 132 -9.16 -1.51 17.26
C LEU A 132 -10.08 -1.35 18.48
N PRO A 133 -9.94 -2.13 19.57
CA PRO A 133 -10.71 -1.91 20.79
C PRO A 133 -10.46 -0.53 21.37
N TRP A 134 -9.19 -0.12 21.46
CA TRP A 134 -8.81 1.17 22.03
C TRP A 134 -9.43 2.35 21.29
N VAL A 135 -9.38 2.37 19.95
CA VAL A 135 -9.99 3.46 19.15
C VAL A 135 -11.52 3.42 19.21
N THR A 136 -12.11 2.23 19.34
CA THR A 136 -13.56 2.08 19.47
C THR A 136 -14.06 2.68 20.79
N GLU A 137 -13.33 2.46 21.88
CA GLU A 137 -13.67 2.97 23.21
C GLU A 137 -13.37 4.47 23.36
N ASN A 138 -12.18 4.92 22.96
CA ASN A 138 -11.70 6.27 23.23
C ASN A 138 -12.09 7.28 22.15
N TYR A 139 -12.31 6.83 20.90
CA TYR A 139 -12.55 7.69 19.75
C TYR A 139 -13.64 7.10 18.81
N PRO A 140 -14.88 6.89 19.29
CA PRO A 140 -15.94 6.22 18.52
C PRO A 140 -16.27 6.93 17.20
N ALA A 141 -16.21 8.27 17.17
CA ALA A 141 -16.41 9.03 15.93
C ALA A 141 -15.31 8.74 14.88
N ASP A 142 -14.04 8.63 15.30
CA ASP A 142 -12.96 8.23 14.41
C ASP A 142 -13.09 6.77 13.99
N ARG A 143 -13.58 5.88 14.87
CA ARG A 143 -13.86 4.49 14.53
C ARG A 143 -14.88 4.37 13.38
N THR A 144 -15.94 5.19 13.39
CA THR A 144 -16.93 5.23 12.28
C THR A 144 -16.36 5.86 11.02
N ARG A 145 -15.48 6.84 11.15
CA ARG A 145 -14.82 7.50 10.00
C ARG A 145 -13.80 6.60 9.30
N LEU A 146 -13.02 5.86 10.07
CA LEU A 146 -11.87 5.10 9.58
C LEU A 146 -12.23 3.72 9.04
N PHE A 147 -13.36 3.16 9.45
CA PHE A 147 -13.73 1.78 9.14
C PHE A 147 -15.20 1.66 8.77
N THR A 148 -15.51 0.76 7.84
CA THR A 148 -16.90 0.40 7.51
C THR A 148 -17.56 -0.34 8.68
N SER A 149 -18.88 -0.53 8.57
CA SER A 149 -19.66 -1.39 9.49
C SER A 149 -19.09 -2.81 9.58
N GLU A 150 -18.56 -3.34 8.48
CA GLU A 150 -17.94 -4.67 8.40
C GLU A 150 -16.49 -4.67 8.93
N GLY A 151 -15.99 -3.54 9.43
CA GLY A 151 -14.65 -3.43 10.01
C GLY A 151 -13.52 -3.28 9.00
N ARG A 152 -13.81 -3.03 7.72
CA ARG A 152 -12.78 -2.76 6.70
C ARG A 152 -12.30 -1.32 6.81
N PHE A 153 -11.00 -1.10 6.68
CA PHE A 153 -10.44 0.25 6.67
C PHE A 153 -10.88 1.02 5.42
N ILE A 154 -11.27 2.28 5.58
CA ILE A 154 -11.66 3.18 4.49
C ILE A 154 -10.43 3.97 4.05
N TYR A 155 -9.84 3.55 2.94
CA TYR A 155 -8.65 4.18 2.37
C TYR A 155 -8.97 5.55 1.77
N ASN A 156 -8.26 6.57 2.23
CA ASN A 156 -8.10 7.88 1.62
C ASN A 156 -7.01 8.64 2.40
N ARG A 157 -6.59 9.79 1.88
CA ARG A 157 -5.54 10.62 2.47
C ARG A 157 -5.83 11.03 3.91
N GLY A 158 -7.00 11.62 4.15
CA GLY A 158 -7.37 12.13 5.47
C GLY A 158 -7.48 11.03 6.53
N ASN A 159 -7.90 9.83 6.14
CA ASN A 159 -7.94 8.67 7.02
C ASN A 159 -6.55 8.11 7.30
N GLY A 160 -5.63 8.15 6.33
CA GLY A 160 -4.20 7.85 6.55
C GLY A 160 -3.57 8.75 7.60
N GLU A 161 -3.71 10.07 7.43
CA GLU A 161 -3.19 11.07 8.37
C GLU A 161 -3.77 10.88 9.78
N ARG A 162 -5.09 10.64 9.87
CA ARG A 162 -5.76 10.46 11.17
C ARG A 162 -5.34 9.16 11.85
N ALA A 163 -5.23 8.06 11.10
CA ALA A 163 -4.78 6.78 11.64
C ALA A 163 -3.37 6.88 12.24
N VAL A 164 -2.44 7.59 11.59
CA VAL A 164 -1.09 7.81 12.13
C VAL A 164 -1.11 8.55 13.47
N LYS A 165 -1.95 9.59 13.62
CA LYS A 165 -2.07 10.34 14.88
C LYS A 165 -2.60 9.43 16.00
N LEU A 166 -3.68 8.70 15.75
CA LEU A 166 -4.29 7.80 16.72
C LEU A 166 -3.37 6.65 17.13
N LEU A 167 -2.65 6.05 16.19
CA LEU A 167 -1.68 4.99 16.50
C LEU A 167 -0.54 5.50 17.39
N LYS A 168 -0.09 6.73 17.20
CA LYS A 168 0.94 7.36 18.05
C LYS A 168 0.43 7.65 19.45
N GLU A 169 -0.83 8.06 19.59
CA GLU A 169 -1.48 8.26 20.89
C GLU A 169 -1.64 6.92 21.62
N TRP A 170 -2.16 5.90 20.93
CA TRP A 170 -2.32 4.55 21.46
C TRP A 170 -1.01 3.96 22.00
N LYS A 171 0.13 4.23 21.38
CA LYS A 171 1.44 3.76 21.85
C LYS A 171 2.03 4.53 23.03
N LYS A 172 1.46 5.69 23.38
CA LYS A 172 1.93 6.52 24.51
C LYS A 172 1.15 6.25 25.80
N GLY A 173 -0.10 5.79 25.68
CA GLY A 173 -0.90 5.29 26.81
C GLY A 173 -0.54 3.86 27.14
#